data_AF-A0A3R7FLF3-F1
#
_entry.id   AF-A0A3R7FLF3-F1
#
_cell.length_a   1.000
_cell.length_b   1.000
_cell.length_c   1.000
_cell.angle_alpha   90.00
_cell.angle_beta   90.00
_cell.angle_gamma   90.00
#
_symmetry.space_group_name_H-M   'P 1'
#
loop_
_entity.id
_entity.type
_entity.pdbx_description
1 polymer ?
#
loop_
_entity_poly.entity_id
_entity_poly.type
_entity_poly.pdbx_seq_one_letter_code
_entity_poly.pdbx_strand_id
1 'polypeptide(L)'
;MAGVKAYVFCKVNSGTERETCRRVAEYPFVLEACIVYGEYDLIVEIYAENLEGLDSATERIRRIPSIVYTSTMIVGRRFQKRGKWRTNF
;
A
#
# COMPACT_ATOMS: atom_id res chain seq x y z
N MET A 1 5.10 21.00 0.67
CA MET A 1 3.64 20.80 0.57
C MET A 1 3.27 19.58 1.39
N ALA A 2 2.25 19.69 2.24
CA ALA A 2 1.86 18.63 3.17
C ALA A 2 0.86 17.69 2.47
N GLY A 3 1.36 16.58 1.90
CA GLY A 3 0.50 15.51 1.42
C GLY A 3 0.15 14.50 2.52
N VAL A 4 -0.74 13.58 2.20
CA VAL A 4 -1.23 12.51 3.07
C VAL A 4 -0.49 11.22 2.74
N LYS A 5 0.08 10.58 3.76
CA LYS A 5 0.63 9.23 3.66
C LYS A 5 -0.31 8.24 4.34
N ALA A 6 -0.46 7.06 3.76
CA ALA A 6 -1.22 5.98 4.37
C ALA A 6 -0.59 4.61 4.09
N TYR A 7 -0.95 3.64 4.91
CA TYR A 7 -0.71 2.22 4.68
C TYR A 7 -2.03 1.55 4.33
N VAL A 8 -2.06 0.81 3.23
CA VAL A 8 -3.20 -0.01 2.83
C VAL A 8 -2.83 -1.47 3.02
N PHE A 9 -3.55 -2.12 3.92
CA PHE A 9 -3.43 -3.54 4.19
C PHE A 9 -4.43 -4.25 3.29
N CYS A 10 -3.98 -5.25 2.53
CA CYS A 10 -4.83 -5.96 1.58
C CYS A 10 -4.86 -7.46 1.92
N LYS A 11 -6.05 -8.03 1.95
CA LYS A 11 -6.22 -9.47 1.77
C LYS A 11 -6.50 -9.76 0.30
N VAL A 12 -5.90 -10.81 -0.23
CA VAL A 12 -6.02 -11.20 -1.63
C VAL A 12 -6.49 -12.66 -1.77
N ASN A 13 -6.95 -13.02 -2.96
CA ASN A 13 -7.25 -14.41 -3.29
C ASN A 13 -5.96 -15.25 -3.26
N SER A 14 -6.03 -16.44 -2.68
CA SER A 14 -4.89 -17.34 -2.57
C SER A 14 -4.24 -17.64 -3.93
N GLY A 15 -2.92 -17.56 -3.99
CA GLY A 15 -2.13 -17.80 -5.20
C GLY A 15 -2.01 -16.59 -6.13
N THR A 16 -2.66 -15.46 -5.81
CA THR A 16 -2.61 -14.22 -6.61
C THR A 16 -1.74 -13.12 -6.00
N GLU A 17 -1.11 -13.38 -4.85
CA GLU A 17 -0.37 -12.41 -4.04
C GLU A 17 0.71 -11.72 -4.87
N ARG A 18 1.49 -12.51 -5.61
CA ARG A 18 2.65 -12.01 -6.37
C ARG A 18 2.25 -11.14 -7.57
N GLU A 19 1.20 -11.54 -8.29
CA GLU A 19 0.67 -10.76 -9.41
C GLU A 19 0.03 -9.47 -8.91
N THR A 20 -0.80 -9.58 -7.86
CA THR A 20 -1.48 -8.44 -7.25
C THR A 20 -0.48 -7.42 -6.72
N CYS A 21 0.57 -7.87 -6.02
CA CYS A 21 1.61 -6.99 -5.50
C CYS A 21 2.33 -6.22 -6.62
N ARG A 22 2.69 -6.90 -7.72
CA ARG A 22 3.33 -6.26 -8.88
C ARG A 22 2.42 -5.20 -9.50
N ARG A 23 1.16 -5.55 -9.73
CA ARG A 23 0.16 -4.65 -10.31
C ARG A 23 -0.06 -3.41 -9.43
N VAL A 24 -0.13 -3.57 -8.11
CA VAL A 24 -0.25 -2.44 -7.18
C VAL A 24 1.00 -1.55 -7.25
N ALA A 25 2.19 -2.14 -7.27
CA ALA A 25 3.46 -1.41 -7.30
C ALA A 25 3.66 -0.55 -8.57
N GLU A 26 2.92 -0.82 -9.64
CA GLU A 26 2.94 0.00 -10.87
C GLU A 26 2.22 1.34 -10.73
N TYR A 27 1.41 1.53 -9.68
CA TYR A 27 0.70 2.79 -9.49
C TYR A 27 1.64 3.91 -9.01
N PRO A 28 1.56 5.12 -9.60
CA PRO A 28 2.48 6.22 -9.29
C PRO A 28 2.33 6.77 -7.86
N PHE A 29 1.17 6.55 -7.22
CA PHE A 29 0.91 6.95 -5.84
C PHE A 29 1.41 5.92 -4.81
N VAL A 30 1.92 4.76 -5.26
CA VAL A 30 2.48 3.72 -4.40
C VAL A 30 3.97 3.97 -4.21
N LEU A 31 4.39 4.10 -2.96
CA LEU A 31 5.80 4.28 -2.59
C LEU A 31 6.49 2.93 -2.36
N GLU A 32 5.76 1.95 -1.85
CA GLU A 32 6.25 0.61 -1.55
C GLU A 32 5.06 -0.36 -1.50
N ALA A 33 5.27 -1.60 -1.96
CA ALA A 33 4.32 -2.68 -1.80
C ALA A 33 5.08 -3.94 -1.39
N CYS A 34 4.63 -4.59 -0.32
CA CYS A 34 5.27 -5.78 0.23
C CYS A 34 4.27 -6.92 0.31
N ILE A 35 4.70 -8.12 -0.07
CA ILE A 35 4.02 -9.36 0.35
C ILE A 35 4.47 -9.64 1.78
N VAL A 36 3.53 -9.89 2.67
CA VAL A 36 3.80 -10.12 4.09
C VAL A 36 3.22 -11.45 4.54
N TYR A 37 3.83 -12.04 5.56
CA TYR A 37 3.24 -13.16 6.28
C TYR A 37 2.47 -12.62 7.48
N GLY A 38 1.18 -12.93 7.58
CA GLY A 38 0.36 -12.47 8.71
C GLY A 38 -1.14 -12.57 8.41
N GLU A 39 -1.92 -11.71 9.07
CA GLU A 39 -3.37 -11.63 8.83
C GLU A 39 -3.71 -11.13 7.43
N TYR A 40 -2.86 -10.26 6.89
CA TYR A 40 -2.97 -9.68 5.54
C TYR A 40 -1.88 -10.27 4.65
N ASP A 41 -2.11 -10.18 3.34
CA ASP A 41 -1.20 -10.73 2.35
C ASP A 41 -0.28 -9.65 1.79
N LEU A 42 -0.78 -8.40 1.68
CA LEU A 42 0.01 -7.25 1.22
C LEU A 42 -0.08 -6.07 2.19
N ILE A 43 1.02 -5.31 2.30
CA ILE A 43 1.04 -3.96 2.88
C ILE A 43 1.57 -3.00 1.82
N VAL A 44 0.83 -1.92 1.57
CA VAL A 44 1.12 -0.93 0.53
C VAL A 44 1.27 0.44 1.17
N GLU A 45 2.44 1.07 1.05
CA GLU A 45 2.65 2.46 1.44
C GLU A 45 2.27 3.37 0.27
N ILE A 46 1.33 4.29 0.49
CA ILE A 46 0.85 5.23 -0.52
C ILE A 46 1.03 6.69 -0.09
N TYR A 47 1.10 7.57 -1.07
CA TYR A 47 1.13 9.02 -0.88
C TYR A 47 0.17 9.73 -1.84
N ALA A 48 -0.56 10.70 -1.31
CA ALA A 48 -1.46 11.56 -2.06
C ALA A 48 -1.30 13.02 -1.62
N GLU A 49 -1.72 13.97 -2.45
CA GLU A 49 -1.61 15.40 -2.13
C GLU A 49 -2.62 15.85 -1.08
N ASN A 50 -3.76 15.15 -0.96
CA ASN A 50 -4.86 15.46 -0.06
C ASN A 50 -5.72 14.19 0.20
N LEU A 51 -6.78 14.33 1.00
CA LEU A 51 -7.67 13.20 1.34
C LEU A 51 -8.49 12.69 0.14
N GLU A 52 -8.85 13.54 -0.82
CA GLU A 52 -9.57 13.13 -2.03
C GLU A 52 -8.68 12.29 -2.96
N GLY A 53 -7.41 12.68 -3.09
CA GLY A 53 -6.40 11.88 -3.79
C GLY A 53 -6.12 10.56 -3.08
N LEU A 54 -6.17 10.54 -1.74
CA LEU A 54 -6.06 9.30 -0.97
C LEU A 54 -7.25 8.38 -1.25
N ASP A 55 -8.48 8.90 -1.21
CA ASP A 55 -9.70 8.14 -1.50
C ASP A 55 -9.62 7.51 -2.90
N SER A 56 -9.28 8.32 -3.91
CA SER A 56 -9.06 7.88 -5.29
C SER A 56 -7.98 6.78 -5.41
N ALA A 57 -6.87 6.91 -4.67
CA ALA A 57 -5.81 5.91 -4.64
C ALA A 57 -6.29 4.60 -4.01
N THR A 58 -7.00 4.66 -2.89
CA THR A 58 -7.53 3.47 -2.24
C THR A 58 -8.58 2.77 -3.09
N GLU A 59 -9.46 3.50 -3.75
CA GLU A 59 -10.47 2.95 -4.66
C GLU A 59 -9.82 2.21 -5.84
N ARG A 60 -8.75 2.77 -6.41
CA ARG A 60 -7.98 2.10 -7.48
C ARG A 60 -7.36 0.78 -7.02
N ILE A 61 -6.83 0.72 -5.79
CA ILE A 61 -6.32 -0.52 -5.20
C ILE A 61 -7.48 -1.51 -5.01
N ARG A 62 -8.57 -1.09 -4.35
CA ARG A 62 -9.73 -1.95 -4.03
C ARG A 62 -10.41 -2.58 -5.25
N ARG A 63 -10.36 -1.92 -6.41
CA ARG A 63 -10.92 -2.44 -7.67
C ARG A 63 -10.10 -3.55 -8.32
N ILE A 64 -8.91 -3.85 -7.83
CA ILE A 64 -8.15 -5.00 -8.33
C ILE A 64 -8.94 -6.27 -7.98
N PRO A 65 -9.37 -7.09 -8.97
CA PRO A 65 -10.30 -8.19 -8.72
C PRO A 65 -9.83 -9.25 -7.70
N SER A 66 -8.51 -9.41 -7.56
CA SER A 66 -7.92 -10.34 -6.60
C SER A 66 -7.92 -9.82 -5.16
N ILE A 67 -8.19 -8.54 -4.91
CA ILE A 67 -8.25 -7.96 -3.57
C ILE A 67 -9.65 -8.16 -2.99
N VAL A 68 -9.74 -8.91 -1.89
CA VAL A 68 -11.02 -9.25 -1.23
C VAL A 68 -11.37 -8.28 -0.11
N TYR A 69 -10.37 -7.68 0.52
CA TYR A 69 -10.56 -6.77 1.64
C TYR A 69 -9.39 -5.80 1.75
N THR A 70 -9.68 -4.55 2.13
CA THR A 70 -8.64 -3.59 2.49
C THR A 70 -8.97 -2.85 3.78
N SER A 71 -7.90 -2.51 4.50
CA SER A 71 -7.92 -1.63 5.68
C SER A 71 -6.89 -0.53 5.51
N THR A 72 -7.29 0.73 5.65
CA THR A 72 -6.45 1.90 5.38
C THR A 72 -6.11 2.63 6.68
N MET A 73 -4.81 2.81 6.92
CA MET A 73 -4.27 3.52 8.07
C MET A 73 -3.62 4.82 7.63
N ILE A 74 -4.26 5.96 7.89
CA ILE A 74 -3.70 7.28 7.60
C ILE A 74 -2.61 7.62 8.63
N VAL A 75 -1.45 8.05 8.15
CA VAL A 75 -0.30 8.36 9.00
C VAL A 75 -0.54 9.68 9.72
N GLY A 76 -0.82 9.62 11.03
CA GLY A 76 -0.95 10.80 11.87
C GLY A 76 0.39 11.46 12.24
N ARG A 77 1.43 10.66 12.50
CA ARG A 77 2.80 11.13 12.76
C ARG A 77 3.82 10.11 12.23
N ARG A 78 4.96 10.58 11.71
CA ARG A 78 6.04 9.73 11.19
C ARG A 78 7.37 10.09 11.83
N PHE A 79 8.12 9.09 12.29
CA PHE A 79 9.52 9.22 12.70
C PHE A 79 10.38 8.42 11.71
N GLN A 80 11.32 9.09 11.03
CA GLN A 80 12.28 8.41 10.15
C GLN A 80 13.67 8.38 10.79
N LYS A 81 14.19 7.18 11.05
CA LYS A 81 15.58 7.00 11.46
C LYS A 81 16.47 7.10 10.22
N ARG A 82 17.46 8.01 10.22
CA ARG A 82 18.43 8.13 9.12
C ARG A 82 19.41 6.94 9.16
N GLY A 83 19.41 6.14 8.09
CA GLY A 83 20.31 4.99 7.92
C GLY A 83 19.59 3.83 7.22
N LYS A 84 19.80 3.67 5.90
CA LYS A 84 19.10 2.66 5.07
C LYS A 84 19.72 1.27 5.27
N TRP A 85 18.95 0.33 5.81
CA TRP A 85 19.11 -1.07 5.45
C TRP A 85 18.28 -1.29 4.18
N ARG A 86 18.92 -1.35 3.01
CA ARG A 86 18.26 -1.87 1.79
C ARG A 86 18.29 -3.38 1.90
N THR A 87 17.22 -3.98 2.38
CA THR A 87 17.03 -5.42 2.30
C THR A 87 16.47 -5.74 0.91
N ASN A 88 17.23 -6.48 0.10
CA ASN A 88 16.76 -7.06 -1.15
C ASN A 88 16.06 -8.38 -0.82
N PHE A 89 14.75 -8.34 -0.59
CA PHE A 89 13.89 -9.54 -0.61
C PHE A 89 13.11 -9.56 -1.93
#